data_AF-A0A4R6VN46-F1
#
_entry.id   AF-A0A4R6VN46-F1
#
_cell.length_a   1.000
_cell.length_b   1.000
_cell.length_c   1.000
_cell.angle_alpha   90.00
_cell.angle_beta   90.00
_cell.angle_gamma   90.00
#
_symmetry.space_group_name_H-M   'P 1'
#
loop_
_entity.id
_entity.type
_entity.pdbx_description
1 polymer ?
#
loop_
_entity_poly.entity_id
_entity_poly.type
_entity_poly.pdbx_seq_one_letter_code
_entity_poly.pdbx_strand_id
1 'polypeptide(L)'
;MIHSKKYTDAARGQPCTLQIPGICNGDWSTTVAAHIRDEFKGTGNKASDISILDACHSCHAKFDGQLGEPLSRDEWLFYALRGIQRTLENRFAQGILFVPADPKKRKSGKKVRSGKPIQSRGFPKAKRKMNDPFFDNSRDVND
;
A
#
# COMPACT_ATOMS: atom_id res chain seq x y z
N MET A 1 24.35 11.65 -1.79
CA MET A 1 23.81 10.31 -2.11
C MET A 1 23.83 9.46 -0.85
N ILE A 2 22.77 8.70 -0.57
CA ILE A 2 22.63 7.93 0.68
C ILE A 2 23.26 6.55 0.49
N HIS A 3 24.15 6.16 1.41
CA HIS A 3 24.70 4.82 1.53
C HIS A 3 24.54 4.32 2.97
N SER A 4 23.78 3.26 3.16
CA SER A 4 23.46 2.68 4.46
C SER A 4 23.35 1.16 4.34
N LYS A 5 24.34 0.50 4.93
CA LYS A 5 24.34 -0.96 5.08
C LYS A 5 23.11 -1.45 5.84
N LYS A 6 22.70 -0.72 6.89
CA LYS A 6 21.48 -1.04 7.66
C LYS A 6 20.23 -0.98 6.79
N TYR A 7 20.16 -0.04 5.86
CA TYR A 7 19.01 0.12 4.95
C TYR A 7 18.95 -0.98 3.89
N THR A 8 20.10 -1.41 3.36
CA THR A 8 20.15 -2.47 2.34
C THR A 8 20.02 -3.87 2.94
N ASP A 9 20.67 -4.15 4.08
CA ASP A 9 20.58 -5.43 4.78
C ASP A 9 19.15 -5.73 5.28
N ALA A 10 18.35 -4.69 5.49
CA ALA A 10 16.93 -4.78 5.87
C ALA A 10 16.02 -5.40 4.80
N ALA A 11 16.52 -5.63 3.57
CA ALA A 11 15.80 -6.38 2.55
C ALA A 11 15.73 -7.89 2.84
N ARG A 12 16.70 -8.42 3.59
CA ARG A 12 16.84 -9.87 3.79
C ARG A 12 15.62 -10.43 4.54
N GLY A 13 15.03 -11.48 3.99
CA GLY A 13 13.85 -12.14 4.57
C GLY A 13 12.55 -11.35 4.43
N GLN A 14 12.55 -10.21 3.74
CA GLN A 14 11.36 -9.40 3.52
C GLN A 14 10.56 -9.90 2.31
N PRO A 15 9.23 -9.67 2.29
CA PRO A 15 8.43 -9.93 1.10
C PRO A 15 8.98 -9.17 -0.12
N CYS A 16 9.01 -9.82 -1.28
CA CYS A 16 9.34 -9.13 -2.52
C CYS A 16 8.33 -8.01 -2.76
N THR A 17 8.79 -6.81 -3.05
CA THR A 17 7.93 -5.64 -3.27
C THR A 17 7.42 -5.55 -4.71
N LEU A 18 8.16 -6.13 -5.67
CA LEU A 18 7.81 -6.20 -7.08
C LEU A 18 6.57 -7.08 -7.33
N GLN A 19 6.58 -8.32 -6.81
CA GLN A 19 5.50 -9.32 -6.97
C GLN A 19 4.96 -9.41 -8.41
N ILE A 20 5.87 -9.50 -9.38
CA ILE A 20 5.49 -9.60 -10.80
C ILE A 20 4.75 -10.94 -11.02
N PRO A 21 3.49 -10.93 -11.51
CA PRO A 21 2.73 -12.15 -11.74
C PRO A 21 3.44 -13.09 -12.71
N GLY A 22 3.42 -14.40 -12.40
CA GLY A 22 4.10 -15.43 -13.20
C GLY A 22 5.64 -15.43 -13.12
N ILE A 23 6.24 -14.44 -12.46
CA ILE A 23 7.71 -14.32 -12.31
C ILE A 23 8.16 -14.44 -10.86
N CYS A 24 7.39 -13.85 -9.93
CA CYS A 24 7.74 -13.88 -8.51
C CYS A 24 7.76 -15.32 -7.99
N ASN A 25 8.86 -15.73 -7.36
CA ASN A 25 9.02 -17.08 -6.82
C ASN A 25 8.34 -17.28 -5.46
N GLY A 26 7.88 -16.22 -4.80
CA GLY A 26 7.27 -16.28 -3.47
C GLY A 26 8.24 -16.64 -2.33
N ASP A 27 9.55 -16.76 -2.61
CA ASP A 27 10.56 -17.14 -1.64
C ASP A 27 11.35 -15.92 -1.14
N TRP A 28 10.96 -15.47 0.05
CA TRP A 28 11.51 -14.28 0.70
C TRP A 28 12.91 -14.47 1.28
N SER A 29 13.39 -15.71 1.39
CA SER A 29 14.79 -15.98 1.76
C SER A 29 15.77 -15.44 0.71
N THR A 30 15.30 -15.32 -0.54
CA THR A 30 16.08 -14.81 -1.68
C THR A 30 15.99 -13.28 -1.86
N THR A 31 15.23 -12.58 -1.03
CA THR A 31 15.02 -11.14 -1.19
C THR A 31 16.29 -10.36 -0.91
N VAL A 32 16.66 -9.49 -1.86
CA VAL A 32 17.81 -8.58 -1.79
C VAL A 32 17.40 -7.15 -2.12
N ALA A 33 18.22 -6.19 -1.67
CA ALA A 33 18.11 -4.80 -2.09
C ALA A 33 18.63 -4.65 -3.54
N ALA A 34 17.72 -4.46 -4.48
CA ALA A 34 18.01 -4.23 -5.89
C ALA A 34 17.96 -2.73 -6.21
N HIS A 35 19.08 -2.17 -6.68
CA HIS A 35 19.19 -0.75 -7.04
C HIS A 35 18.51 -0.45 -8.37
N ILE A 36 17.66 0.58 -8.39
CA ILE A 36 17.14 1.17 -9.62
C ILE A 36 18.08 2.28 -10.07
N ARG A 37 18.24 2.46 -11.38
CA ARG A 37 18.98 3.61 -11.93
C ARG A 37 18.31 4.93 -11.49
N ASP A 38 19.08 5.79 -10.84
CA ASP A 38 18.69 7.14 -10.45
C ASP A 38 19.69 8.19 -10.96
N GLU A 39 19.52 9.45 -10.57
CA GLU A 39 20.38 10.58 -10.96
C GLU A 39 21.84 10.43 -10.52
N PHE A 40 22.11 9.61 -9.50
CA PHE A 40 23.46 9.40 -8.96
C PHE A 40 24.20 8.24 -9.63
N LYS A 41 23.49 7.40 -10.39
CA LYS A 41 24.07 6.24 -11.07
C LYS A 41 25.04 6.71 -12.17
N GLY A 42 26.30 6.28 -12.06
CA GLY A 42 27.37 6.60 -13.00
C GLY A 42 28.35 5.43 -13.19
N THR A 43 29.37 5.62 -14.02
CA THR A 43 30.44 4.61 -14.19
C THR A 43 31.20 4.45 -12.87
N GLY A 44 31.13 3.26 -12.27
CA GLY A 44 31.78 2.96 -10.99
C GLY A 44 30.97 3.31 -9.73
N ASN A 45 29.79 3.95 -9.86
CA ASN A 45 28.95 4.34 -8.73
C ASN A 45 27.58 3.64 -8.77
N LYS A 46 27.18 3.09 -7.62
CA LYS A 46 25.82 2.57 -7.42
C LYS A 46 24.81 3.72 -7.41
N ALA A 47 23.51 3.40 -7.50
CA ALA A 47 22.44 4.35 -7.23
C ALA A 47 22.26 4.57 -5.72
N SER A 48 21.56 5.64 -5.33
CA SER A 48 21.31 5.94 -3.92
C SER A 48 20.55 4.80 -3.26
N ASP A 49 20.84 4.48 -1.99
CA ASP A 49 20.15 3.40 -1.29
C ASP A 49 18.67 3.69 -1.05
N ILE A 50 18.20 4.93 -1.25
CA ILE A 50 16.77 5.25 -1.26
C ILE A 50 16.07 4.78 -2.55
N SER A 51 16.84 4.57 -3.62
CA SER A 51 16.40 4.16 -4.96
C SER A 51 16.51 2.64 -5.12
N ILE A 52 16.05 1.88 -4.12
CA ILE A 52 16.11 0.41 -4.13
C ILE A 52 14.72 -0.23 -4.04
N LEU A 53 14.71 -1.51 -4.38
CA LEU A 53 13.58 -2.42 -4.30
C LEU A 53 13.96 -3.65 -3.48
N ASP A 54 13.07 -4.13 -2.63
CA ASP A 54 13.20 -5.49 -2.08
C ASP A 54 12.75 -6.53 -3.13
N ALA A 55 13.70 -7.16 -3.82
CA ALA A 55 13.42 -8.08 -4.92
C ALA A 55 13.85 -9.52 -4.60
N CYS A 56 12.95 -10.49 -4.74
CA CYS A 56 13.31 -11.91 -4.78
C CYS A 56 14.15 -12.21 -6.02
N HIS A 57 14.87 -13.34 -6.00
CA HIS A 57 15.80 -13.71 -7.07
C HIS A 57 15.18 -13.63 -8.48
N SER A 58 14.01 -14.22 -8.68
CA SER A 58 13.36 -14.27 -10.00
C SER A 58 12.85 -12.91 -10.47
N CYS A 59 12.24 -12.12 -9.57
CA CYS A 59 11.82 -10.76 -9.93
C CYS A 59 13.02 -9.84 -10.19
N HIS A 60 14.10 -10.00 -9.44
CA HIS A 60 15.33 -9.23 -9.65
C HIS A 60 15.90 -9.48 -11.05
N ALA A 61 16.08 -10.75 -11.42
CA ALA A 61 16.56 -11.12 -12.76
C ALA A 61 15.65 -10.60 -13.89
N LYS A 62 14.33 -10.68 -13.72
CA LYS A 62 13.37 -10.13 -14.71
C LYS A 62 13.47 -8.61 -14.83
N PHE A 63 13.56 -7.92 -13.70
CA PHE A 63 13.57 -6.46 -13.64
C PHE A 63 14.87 -5.87 -14.21
N ASP A 64 15.98 -6.61 -14.09
CA ASP A 64 17.27 -6.31 -14.72
C ASP A 64 17.34 -6.69 -16.21
N GLY A 65 16.28 -7.31 -16.76
CA GLY A 65 16.25 -7.76 -18.15
C GLY A 65 17.10 -9.01 -18.43
N GLN A 66 17.43 -9.80 -17.39
CA GLN A 66 18.21 -11.04 -17.49
C GLN A 66 17.33 -12.29 -17.71
N LEU A 67 16.01 -12.19 -17.51
CA LEU A 67 15.07 -13.31 -17.58
C LEU A 67 13.98 -13.08 -18.64
N GLY A 68 14.07 -13.84 -19.73
CA GLY A 68 13.08 -13.83 -20.83
C GLY A 68 12.95 -12.46 -21.50
N GLU A 69 11.79 -12.21 -22.12
CA GLU A 69 11.53 -10.92 -22.77
C GLU A 69 11.56 -9.76 -21.77
N PRO A 70 12.17 -8.60 -22.09
CA PRO A 70 12.16 -7.45 -21.21
C PRO A 70 10.72 -7.01 -20.86
N LEU A 71 10.54 -6.47 -19.66
CA LEU A 71 9.30 -5.75 -19.35
C LEU A 71 9.15 -4.58 -20.32
N SER A 72 7.92 -4.32 -20.76
CA SER A 72 7.62 -3.08 -21.46
C SER A 72 7.96 -1.89 -20.55
N ARG A 73 8.20 -0.72 -21.16
CA ARG A 73 8.54 0.49 -20.40
C ARG A 73 7.49 0.81 -19.33
N ASP A 74 6.22 0.63 -19.64
CA ASP A 74 5.11 0.95 -18.73
C ASP A 74 5.01 -0.05 -17.58
N GLU A 75 5.17 -1.35 -17.85
CA GLU A 75 5.27 -2.37 -16.80
C GLU A 75 6.46 -2.10 -15.89
N TRP A 76 7.62 -1.82 -16.47
CA TRP A 76 8.83 -1.54 -15.70
C TRP A 76 8.62 -0.34 -14.77
N LEU A 77 8.06 0.77 -15.28
CA LEU A 77 7.77 1.97 -14.47
C LEU A 77 6.75 1.68 -13.37
N PHE A 78 5.70 0.92 -13.68
CA PHE A 78 4.68 0.53 -12.71
C PHE A 78 5.27 -0.28 -11.55
N TYR A 79 6.08 -1.29 -11.85
CA TYR A 79 6.73 -2.11 -10.84
C TYR A 79 7.83 -1.35 -10.09
N ALA A 80 8.57 -0.46 -10.75
CA ALA A 80 9.56 0.41 -10.12
C ALA A 80 8.93 1.29 -9.04
N LEU A 81 7.87 2.03 -9.40
CA LEU A 81 7.20 2.95 -8.48
C LEU A 81 6.58 2.22 -7.30
N ARG A 82 5.80 1.16 -7.57
CA ARG A 82 5.20 0.32 -6.54
C ARG A 82 6.26 -0.24 -5.60
N GLY A 83 7.32 -0.79 -6.18
CA GLY A 83 8.35 -1.47 -5.41
C GLY A 83 9.13 -0.50 -4.53
N ILE A 84 9.41 0.73 -4.99
CA ILE A 84 10.01 1.79 -4.17
C ILE A 84 9.06 2.15 -3.01
N GLN A 85 7.78 2.41 -3.29
CA GLN A 85 6.80 2.78 -2.26
C GLN A 85 6.70 1.73 -1.16
N ARG A 86 6.54 0.45 -1.54
CA ARG A 86 6.46 -0.66 -0.59
C ARG A 86 7.77 -0.85 0.18
N THR A 87 8.92 -0.63 -0.45
CA THR A 87 10.22 -0.70 0.24
C THR A 87 10.35 0.42 1.25
N LEU A 88 9.96 1.66 0.91
CA LEU A 88 9.95 2.79 1.85
C LEU A 88 9.02 2.54 3.04
N GLU A 89 7.80 2.04 2.79
CA GLU A 89 6.86 1.63 3.84
C GLU A 89 7.43 0.54 4.73
N ASN A 90 8.09 -0.46 4.13
CA ASN A 90 8.76 -1.53 4.87
C ASN A 90 9.88 -0.96 5.76
N ARG A 91 10.70 -0.05 5.25
CA ARG A 91 11.78 0.58 6.02
C ARG A 91 11.23 1.47 7.13
N PHE A 92 10.09 2.11 6.92
CA PHE A 92 9.37 2.83 7.97
C PHE A 92 8.85 1.88 9.06
N ALA A 93 8.22 0.77 8.67
CA ALA A 93 7.72 -0.25 9.59
C ALA A 93 8.84 -0.91 10.43
N GLN A 94 10.02 -1.09 9.84
CA GLN A 94 11.22 -1.58 10.54
C GLN A 94 11.92 -0.51 11.39
N GLY A 95 11.43 0.74 11.42
CA GLY A 95 12.04 1.84 12.18
C GLY A 95 13.39 2.31 11.63
N ILE A 96 13.66 2.05 10.35
CA ILE A 96 14.90 2.44 9.66
C ILE A 96 14.71 3.79 8.95
N LEU A 97 13.56 3.96 8.30
CA LEU A 97 13.12 5.23 7.73
C LEU A 97 12.26 5.97 8.77
N PHE A 98 12.52 7.26 8.95
CA PHE A 98 11.71 8.10 9.85
C PHE A 98 11.01 9.19 9.04
N VAL A 99 9.70 9.31 9.25
CA VAL A 99 8.87 10.40 8.72
C VAL A 99 8.21 11.09 9.91
N PRO A 100 8.52 12.38 10.18
CA PRO A 100 7.84 13.13 11.24
C PRO A 100 6.33 13.17 10.98
N ALA A 101 5.52 12.69 11.93
CA ALA A 101 4.08 12.76 11.82
C ALA A 101 3.57 14.13 12.26
N ASP A 102 2.69 14.74 11.47
CA ASP A 102 1.96 15.92 11.91
C ASP A 102 1.10 15.58 13.14
N PRO A 103 0.98 16.49 14.12
CA PRO A 103 0.08 16.28 15.23
C PRO A 103 -1.34 16.06 14.69
N LYS A 104 -2.00 14.98 15.11
CA LYS A 104 -3.40 14.72 14.73
C LYS A 104 -4.24 15.93 15.14
N LYS A 105 -4.65 16.76 14.18
CA LYS A 105 -5.64 17.82 14.44
C LYS A 105 -6.89 17.12 14.95
N ARG A 106 -7.21 17.29 16.23
CA ARG A 106 -8.51 16.86 16.77
C ARG A 106 -9.56 17.50 15.86
N LYS A 107 -10.46 16.71 15.28
CA LYS A 107 -11.60 17.26 14.55
C LYS A 107 -12.25 18.26 15.51
N SER A 108 -12.20 19.55 15.19
CA SER A 108 -12.93 20.55 15.96
C SER A 108 -14.35 20.03 16.04
N GLY A 109 -14.84 19.79 17.27
CA GLY A 109 -16.15 19.20 17.46
C GLY A 109 -17.15 20.07 16.72
N LYS A 110 -17.68 19.58 15.59
CA LYS A 110 -18.74 20.27 14.87
C LYS A 110 -19.86 20.38 15.90
N LYS A 111 -20.22 21.59 16.33
CA LYS A 111 -21.32 21.77 17.31
C LYS A 111 -22.53 21.02 16.75
N VAL A 112 -22.84 19.86 17.33
CA VAL A 112 -24.07 19.15 17.01
C VAL A 112 -25.15 20.07 17.51
N ARG A 113 -25.96 20.62 16.61
CA ARG A 113 -27.14 21.40 17.02
C ARG A 113 -27.98 20.46 17.86
N SER A 114 -28.22 20.81 19.12
CA SER A 114 -29.15 20.08 19.96
C SER A 114 -30.51 20.14 19.26
N GLY A 115 -30.92 19.02 18.68
CA GLY A 115 -32.29 18.88 18.22
C GLY A 115 -33.23 19.07 19.41
N LYS A 116 -34.45 19.55 19.16
CA LYS A 116 -35.48 19.67 20.20
C LYS A 116 -35.56 18.38 21.04
N PRO A 117 -35.75 18.47 22.38
CA PRO A 117 -35.90 17.30 23.25
C PRO A 117 -36.92 16.31 22.69
N ILE A 118 -36.69 15.01 22.84
CA ILE A 118 -37.58 13.97 22.28
C ILE A 118 -39.03 14.18 22.72
N GLN A 119 -39.25 14.61 23.97
CA GLN A 119 -40.56 14.93 24.54
C GLN A 119 -41.31 16.05 23.78
N SER A 120 -40.57 16.93 23.09
CA SER A 120 -41.11 18.04 22.31
C SER A 120 -41.20 17.75 20.80
N ARG A 121 -40.82 16.53 20.39
CA ARG A 121 -40.98 16.07 19.01
C ARG A 121 -42.36 15.44 18.88
N GLY A 122 -43.17 15.91 17.93
CA GLY A 122 -44.44 15.25 17.62
C GLY A 122 -44.20 13.81 17.14
N PHE A 123 -45.02 12.87 17.60
CA PHE A 123 -45.01 11.52 17.03
C PHE A 123 -45.33 11.60 15.54
N PRO A 124 -44.50 11.05 14.65
CA PRO A 124 -44.85 10.96 13.25
C PRO A 124 -46.14 10.16 13.14
N LYS A 125 -47.17 10.73 12.48
CA LYS A 125 -48.41 10.01 12.22
C LYS A 125 -48.05 8.73 11.46
N ALA A 126 -48.47 7.57 11.97
CA ALA A 126 -48.30 6.31 11.29
C ALA A 126 -48.91 6.43 9.88
N LYS A 127 -48.08 6.31 8.84
CA LYS A 127 -48.55 6.33 7.45
C LYS A 127 -49.22 5.00 7.04
N ARG A 128 -49.05 3.95 7.85
CA ARG A 128 -49.65 2.64 7.61
C ARG A 128 -51.13 2.64 8.00
N LYS A 129 -52.00 2.31 7.05
CA LYS A 129 -53.41 2.00 7.34
C LYS A 129 -53.49 0.56 7.87
N MET A 130 -54.51 0.27 8.69
CA MET A 130 -54.66 -1.03 9.37
C MET A 130 -54.69 -2.24 8.41
N ASN A 131 -55.03 -2.00 7.14
CA ASN A 131 -55.14 -3.03 6.10
C ASN A 131 -53.97 -3.01 5.10
N ASP A 132 -52.89 -2.26 5.36
CA ASP A 132 -51.73 -2.30 4.49
C ASP A 132 -51.07 -3.69 4.62
N PRO A 133 -50.86 -4.42 3.52
CA PRO A 133 -50.24 -5.75 3.57
C PRO A 133 -48.87 -5.67 4.23
N PHE A 134 -48.60 -6.62 5.13
CA PHE A 134 -47.30 -6.76 5.76
C PHE A 134 -46.33 -7.34 4.73
N PHE A 135 -45.58 -6.49 4.05
CA PHE A 135 -44.42 -6.94 3.28
C PHE A 135 -43.32 -7.32 4.27
N ASP A 136 -43.10 -8.62 4.42
CA ASP A 136 -41.90 -9.15 5.05
C ASP A 136 -40.70 -8.80 4.17
N ASN A 137 -39.77 -8.03 4.71
CA ASN A 137 -38.51 -7.66 4.04
C ASN A 137 -37.40 -8.65 4.41
N SER A 138 -37.73 -9.90 4.71
CA SER A 138 -36.79 -11.00 4.61
C SER A 138 -36.35 -11.10 3.15
N ARG A 139 -35.24 -10.41 2.82
CA ARG A 139 -34.55 -10.64 1.56
C ARG A 139 -34.31 -12.14 1.46
N ASP A 140 -34.80 -12.74 0.38
CA ASP A 140 -34.44 -14.09 -0.01
C ASP A 140 -32.91 -14.18 0.00
N VAL A 141 -32.36 -14.80 1.04
CA VAL A 141 -30.99 -15.27 1.04
C VAL A 141 -31.05 -16.55 0.25
N ASN A 142 -30.82 -16.50 -1.07
CA ASN A 142 -30.40 -17.64 -1.89
C ASN A 142 -29.93 -17.15 -3.27
N ASP A 143 -28.60 -17.16 -3.48
CA ASP A 143 -27.86 -18.03 -4.43
C ASP A 143 -26.40 -17.55 -4.58
#